data_AF-A0A7J5ZW03-F1
#
_entry.id   AF-A0A7J5ZW03-F1
#
_cell.length_a   1.000
_cell.length_b   1.000
_cell.length_c   1.000
_cell.angle_alpha   90.00
_cell.angle_beta   90.00
_cell.angle_gamma   90.00
#
_symmetry.space_group_name_H-M   'P 1'
#
loop_
_entity.id
_entity.type
_entity.pdbx_description
1 polymer ?
#
loop_
_entity_poly.entity_id
_entity_poly.type
_entity_poly.pdbx_seq_one_letter_code
_entity_poly.pdbx_strand_id
1 'polypeptide(L)'
;HVPVEGFTEFNTAAGSGRGHNLGDPNSRKEQDGERSLYGANLHMVRALINSSMIWGTTEHTEELQKLTEMPQGAHDVRKHLFGHLRKDIELLAKALGKSQQDAEMTVHLFLKFILESSSEPNSHIQITDSEEKREEWEKVIHQILQNFFQNFEAQLSDVQSNILRLGGMDTLAQMIYSKEPTLKDLPTSGVFNLPLMWRFEQRMTIQCFSHLIEQKDERNNVHRLAELLKSHADIGHIRYLPQVLSLQQKMMCYFENLYLRGYSNVPINTFRKENVADHELQTFSESAEIVKLLWKHLKSINYSQLSAELKEKDENNLMILDLLPTKHSVTRIITNYLVQTQNKFIQLTDPTADRGITASELKPSHVITCVPEQDFLTIAISNIDHVVYEDGKQSTNYNFKTVETQIIDRFFTQKPVIKVTTLPLFEYDTGTTLRAFFSTVQDKLEPLKSNDRNCIMNEFRFFKRDLRNSFYSTDRYWVFEAVVSCTGAEAHGLPEERPETGRQSADTELTGAEIQPGEAHSVSVGNVISETVITAHRDESESLYHDRGSQFS
;
A
#
# COMPACT_ATOMS: atom_id res chain seq x y z
N HIS A 1 9.93 -14.81 36.76
CA HIS A 1 10.10 -14.33 38.15
C HIS A 1 8.75 -13.73 38.53
N VAL A 2 8.10 -14.12 39.62
CA VAL A 2 6.79 -13.54 40.00
C VAL A 2 7.07 -12.16 40.63
N PRO A 3 6.50 -11.05 40.12
CA PRO A 3 6.71 -9.73 40.71
C PRO A 3 5.97 -9.59 42.03
N VAL A 4 6.59 -8.88 42.98
CA VAL A 4 6.06 -8.65 44.33
C VAL A 4 4.97 -7.58 44.29
N GLU A 5 4.00 -7.67 45.19
CA GLU A 5 2.87 -6.75 45.30
C GLU A 5 3.32 -5.28 45.34
N GLY A 6 2.79 -4.45 44.44
CA GLY A 6 3.21 -3.05 44.22
C GLY A 6 4.17 -2.82 43.05
N PHE A 7 4.70 -3.88 42.44
CA PHE A 7 5.53 -3.80 41.23
C PHE A 7 4.83 -4.50 40.06
N THR A 8 4.67 -3.79 38.95
CA THR A 8 4.17 -4.37 37.70
C THR A 8 5.30 -5.07 36.95
N GLU A 9 5.01 -6.27 36.42
CA GLU A 9 5.90 -6.98 35.51
C GLU A 9 6.18 -6.10 34.28
N PHE A 10 7.46 -5.87 33.95
CA PHE A 10 7.83 -5.18 32.71
C PHE A 10 7.58 -6.12 31.53
N ASN A 11 6.34 -6.14 31.03
CA ASN A 11 5.99 -6.85 29.82
C ASN A 11 6.58 -6.09 28.63
N THR A 12 7.65 -6.63 28.04
CA THR A 12 8.02 -6.39 26.63
C THR A 12 7.00 -7.08 25.72
N ALA A 13 5.73 -6.69 25.84
CA ALA A 13 4.72 -6.99 24.84
C ALA A 13 4.91 -5.98 23.70
N ALA A 14 5.04 -6.50 22.48
CA ALA A 14 5.07 -5.73 21.25
C ALA A 14 3.99 -4.63 21.28
N GLY A 15 4.42 -3.35 21.24
CA GLY A 15 3.49 -2.23 21.16
C GLY A 15 3.81 -0.97 21.98
N SER A 16 4.85 -0.94 22.83
CA SER A 16 5.17 0.29 23.59
C SER A 16 5.84 1.40 22.75
N GLY A 17 6.37 1.12 21.56
CA GLY A 17 7.11 2.13 20.75
C GLY A 17 8.40 2.66 21.38
N ARG A 18 8.79 2.20 22.58
CA ARG A 18 10.02 2.53 23.30
C ARG A 18 11.14 1.57 22.91
N GLY A 19 12.37 2.06 22.82
CA GLY A 19 13.53 1.30 22.34
C GLY A 19 13.95 1.68 20.91
N HIS A 20 14.93 0.97 20.38
CA HIS A 20 15.42 1.14 19.02
C HIS A 20 14.67 0.18 18.08
N ASN A 21 13.62 0.69 17.43
CA ASN A 21 12.65 -0.10 16.66
C ASN A 21 12.69 0.29 15.17
N LEU A 22 13.83 0.06 14.51
CA LEU A 22 14.04 0.44 13.09
C LEU A 22 14.00 -0.74 12.11
N GLY A 23 13.80 -1.97 12.60
CA GLY A 23 13.74 -3.17 11.77
C GLY A 23 15.04 -3.46 11.01
N ASP A 24 14.97 -4.13 9.85
CA ASP A 24 16.16 -4.41 9.04
C ASP A 24 16.69 -3.12 8.36
N PRO A 25 17.98 -2.75 8.52
CA PRO A 25 18.56 -1.59 7.85
C PRO A 25 18.40 -1.61 6.32
N ASN A 26 18.39 -2.79 5.68
CA ASN A 26 18.25 -2.91 4.22
C ASN A 26 16.82 -2.64 3.74
N SER A 27 15.83 -2.79 4.62
CA SER A 27 14.43 -2.51 4.31
C SER A 27 14.11 -1.01 4.37
N ARG A 28 14.97 -0.22 5.04
CA ARG A 28 14.79 1.22 5.20
C ARG A 28 14.98 1.93 3.85
N LYS A 29 13.96 2.70 3.46
CA LYS A 29 14.01 3.63 2.34
C LYS A 29 14.14 5.06 2.85
N GLU A 30 14.23 5.99 1.90
CA GLU A 30 14.09 7.41 2.19
C GLU A 30 12.75 7.63 2.90
N GLN A 31 12.79 8.28 4.07
CA GLN A 31 11.63 8.50 4.91
C GLN A 31 11.16 9.95 4.83
N ASP A 32 9.85 10.13 4.94
CA ASP A 32 9.17 11.41 4.85
C ASP A 32 9.51 12.37 6.01
N GLY A 33 10.01 11.85 7.14
CA GLY A 33 10.45 12.62 8.31
C GLY A 33 9.93 12.05 9.64
N GLU A 34 10.53 12.45 10.76
CA GLU A 34 10.05 12.16 12.11
C GLU A 34 9.78 13.46 12.85
N ARG A 35 8.50 13.79 13.10
CA ARG A 35 8.07 14.99 13.85
C ARG A 35 8.66 16.31 13.31
N SER A 36 9.70 16.87 13.93
CA SER A 36 10.38 18.09 13.51
C SER A 36 11.61 17.83 12.62
N LEU A 37 12.07 16.58 12.54
CA LEU A 37 13.28 16.18 11.84
C LEU A 37 12.98 15.65 10.44
N TYR A 38 13.58 16.27 9.43
CA TYR A 38 13.37 15.96 8.02
C TYR A 38 14.70 15.96 7.26
N GLY A 39 14.77 15.19 6.17
CA GLY A 39 15.93 15.16 5.27
C GLY A 39 17.25 14.94 6.02
N ALA A 40 18.23 15.83 5.79
CA ALA A 40 19.56 15.73 6.38
C ALA A 40 19.52 15.76 7.93
N ASN A 41 18.62 16.53 8.53
CA ASN A 41 18.50 16.64 9.99
C ASN A 41 18.17 15.29 10.63
N LEU A 42 17.19 14.56 10.06
CA LEU A 42 16.79 13.24 10.56
C LEU A 42 17.94 12.24 10.51
N HIS A 43 18.61 12.15 9.36
CA HIS A 43 19.69 11.18 9.15
C HIS A 43 20.94 11.52 9.97
N MET A 44 21.22 12.81 10.19
CA MET A 44 22.27 13.26 11.10
C MET A 44 22.01 12.79 12.54
N VAL A 45 20.80 13.05 13.06
CA VAL A 45 20.43 12.67 14.42
C VAL A 45 20.51 11.16 14.62
N ARG A 46 19.98 10.37 13.67
CA ARG A 46 20.04 8.91 13.74
C ARG A 46 21.45 8.37 13.62
N ALA A 47 22.31 8.96 12.78
CA ALA A 47 23.72 8.57 12.72
C ALA A 47 24.41 8.78 14.08
N LEU A 48 24.10 9.86 14.80
CA LEU A 48 24.65 10.12 16.14
C LEU A 48 24.11 9.15 17.20
N ILE A 49 22.80 8.88 17.18
CA ILE A 49 22.18 7.89 18.07
C ILE A 49 22.81 6.52 17.84
N ASN A 50 22.89 6.06 16.59
CA ASN A 50 23.48 4.77 16.24
C ASN A 50 24.96 4.71 16.61
N SER A 51 25.73 5.77 16.37
CA SER A 51 27.14 5.85 16.79
C SER A 51 27.28 5.74 18.31
N SER A 52 26.43 6.43 19.07
CA SER A 52 26.42 6.38 20.54
C SER A 52 26.02 5.00 21.07
N MET A 53 25.03 4.36 20.45
CA MET A 53 24.63 2.99 20.80
C MET A 53 25.74 1.99 20.48
N ILE A 54 26.40 2.10 19.32
CA ILE A 54 27.56 1.26 18.96
C ILE A 54 28.65 1.42 20.02
N TRP A 55 28.95 2.66 20.42
CA TRP A 55 29.89 2.91 21.52
C TRP A 55 29.43 2.22 22.81
N GLY A 56 28.16 2.33 23.20
CA GLY A 56 27.63 1.63 24.37
C GLY A 56 27.77 0.11 24.33
N THR A 57 27.84 -0.51 23.14
CA THR A 57 28.09 -1.97 23.03
C THR A 57 29.50 -2.38 23.45
N THR A 58 30.42 -1.46 23.77
CA THR A 58 31.72 -1.82 24.34
C THR A 58 31.59 -2.35 25.75
N GLU A 59 30.64 -1.81 26.53
CA GLU A 59 30.49 -2.08 27.96
C GLU A 59 29.12 -2.67 28.31
N HIS A 60 28.06 -2.33 27.57
CA HIS A 60 26.66 -2.64 27.90
C HIS A 60 25.93 -3.39 26.78
N THR A 61 26.57 -4.41 26.19
CA THR A 61 26.01 -5.16 25.04
C THR A 61 24.64 -5.79 25.35
N GLU A 62 24.48 -6.46 26.49
CA GLU A 62 23.24 -7.16 26.84
C GLU A 62 22.06 -6.19 27.04
N GLU A 63 22.31 -5.02 27.61
CA GLU A 63 21.28 -3.99 27.82
C GLU A 63 20.84 -3.39 26.48
N LEU A 64 21.79 -3.10 25.59
CA LEU A 64 21.49 -2.60 24.25
C LEU A 64 20.79 -3.64 23.37
N GLN A 65 21.10 -4.92 23.55
CA GLN A 65 20.39 -5.99 22.87
C GLN A 65 18.93 -6.07 23.32
N LYS A 66 18.63 -5.81 24.60
CA LYS A 66 17.24 -5.73 25.11
C LYS A 66 16.52 -4.46 24.64
N LEU A 67 17.26 -3.37 24.41
CA LEU A 67 16.71 -2.09 23.93
C LEU A 67 16.40 -2.10 22.43
N THR A 68 17.06 -2.98 21.66
CA THR A 68 17.03 -2.98 20.20
C THR A 68 16.14 -4.09 19.67
N GLU A 69 15.17 -3.74 18.83
CA GLU A 69 14.36 -4.71 18.10
C GLU A 69 15.21 -5.37 17.00
N MET A 70 15.56 -6.64 17.21
CA MET A 70 16.40 -7.39 16.29
C MET A 70 15.55 -8.23 15.33
N PRO A 71 15.87 -8.28 14.02
CA PRO A 71 15.25 -9.21 13.09
C PRO A 71 15.43 -10.67 13.54
N GLN A 72 14.48 -11.54 13.18
CA GLN A 72 14.58 -12.97 13.50
C GLN A 72 15.89 -13.57 12.98
N GLY A 73 16.65 -14.23 13.88
CA GLY A 73 17.95 -14.83 13.56
C GLY A 73 19.15 -13.88 13.63
N ALA A 74 18.95 -12.59 13.93
CA ALA A 74 20.04 -11.67 14.19
C ALA A 74 20.44 -11.71 15.68
N HIS A 75 21.71 -12.04 15.94
CA HIS A 75 22.24 -12.18 17.31
C HIS A 75 23.29 -11.14 17.68
N ASP A 76 23.81 -10.39 16.70
CA ASP A 76 24.87 -9.40 16.89
C ASP A 76 24.29 -7.98 16.80
N VAL A 77 23.98 -7.41 17.98
CA VAL A 77 23.44 -6.05 18.11
C VAL A 77 24.41 -4.99 17.56
N ARG A 78 25.72 -5.17 17.74
CA ARG A 78 26.73 -4.22 17.25
C ARG A 78 26.72 -4.19 15.73
N LYS A 79 26.76 -5.36 15.07
CA LYS A 79 26.68 -5.47 13.61
C LYS A 79 25.38 -4.87 13.07
N HIS A 80 24.27 -5.10 13.75
CA HIS A 80 22.97 -4.55 13.38
C HIS A 80 22.94 -3.01 13.43
N LEU A 81 23.43 -2.42 14.54
CA LEU A 81 23.55 -0.96 14.68
C LEU A 81 24.52 -0.35 13.65
N PHE A 82 25.61 -1.03 13.32
CA PHE A 82 26.50 -0.61 12.22
C PHE A 82 25.80 -0.60 10.86
N GLY A 83 24.93 -1.59 10.61
CA GLY A 83 24.09 -1.61 9.42
C GLY A 83 23.19 -0.37 9.33
N HIS A 84 22.59 0.04 10.44
CA HIS A 84 21.81 1.26 10.50
C HIS A 84 22.65 2.52 10.35
N LEU A 85 23.79 2.64 11.04
CA LEU A 85 24.69 3.78 10.89
C LEU A 85 25.10 3.97 9.42
N ARG A 86 25.49 2.90 8.74
CA ARG A 86 25.85 2.95 7.31
C ARG A 86 24.68 3.40 6.46
N LYS A 87 23.47 2.92 6.77
CA LYS A 87 22.27 3.34 6.05
C LYS A 87 21.93 4.80 6.30
N ASP A 88 22.08 5.29 7.52
CA ASP A 88 21.87 6.70 7.86
C ASP A 88 22.88 7.61 7.16
N ILE A 89 24.14 7.21 7.04
CA ILE A 89 25.15 7.92 6.23
C ILE A 89 24.77 7.95 4.74
N GLU A 90 24.31 6.82 4.17
CA GLU A 90 23.84 6.77 2.78
C GLU A 90 22.67 7.74 2.55
N LEU A 91 21.69 7.74 3.46
CA LEU A 91 20.51 8.60 3.34
C LEU A 91 20.85 10.07 3.61
N LEU A 92 21.79 10.35 4.53
CA LEU A 92 22.34 11.68 4.76
C LEU A 92 23.02 12.22 3.48
N ALA A 93 23.85 11.41 2.82
CA ALA A 93 24.51 11.78 1.57
C ALA A 93 23.50 12.20 0.49
N LYS A 94 22.44 11.41 0.31
CA LYS A 94 21.35 11.73 -0.62
C LYS A 94 20.63 13.02 -0.24
N ALA A 95 20.31 13.20 1.05
CA ALA A 95 19.61 14.39 1.53
C ALA A 95 20.47 15.67 1.45
N LEU A 96 21.80 15.56 1.53
CA LEU A 96 22.72 16.68 1.31
C LEU A 96 23.00 16.93 -0.18
N GLY A 97 22.69 15.97 -1.06
CA GLY A 97 23.13 16.01 -2.45
C GLY A 97 24.65 15.87 -2.59
N LYS A 98 25.29 15.07 -1.72
CA LYS A 98 26.76 14.90 -1.64
C LYS A 98 27.15 13.42 -1.68
N SER A 99 28.46 13.15 -1.67
CA SER A 99 29.00 11.79 -1.56
C SER A 99 28.80 11.20 -0.16
N GLN A 100 28.95 9.88 -0.02
CA GLN A 100 28.95 9.23 1.31
C GLN A 100 30.13 9.70 2.16
N GLN A 101 31.30 9.98 1.57
CA GLN A 101 32.44 10.51 2.31
C GLN A 101 32.16 11.93 2.84
N ASP A 102 31.50 12.78 2.05
CA ASP A 102 31.09 14.11 2.52
C ASP A 102 30.05 13.98 3.65
N ALA A 103 29.13 13.02 3.58
CA ALA A 103 28.17 12.77 4.65
C ALA A 103 28.85 12.29 5.94
N GLU A 104 29.83 11.38 5.86
CA GLU A 104 30.68 10.98 6.99
C GLU A 104 31.42 12.19 7.57
N MET A 105 32.02 13.01 6.70
CA MET A 105 32.69 14.24 7.12
C MET A 105 31.73 15.22 7.79
N THR A 106 30.49 15.30 7.32
CA THR A 106 29.46 16.14 7.91
C THR A 106 29.16 15.70 9.35
N VAL A 107 29.09 14.40 9.63
CA VAL A 107 28.93 13.88 11.01
C VAL A 107 30.10 14.33 11.88
N HIS A 108 31.34 14.21 11.39
CA HIS A 108 32.54 14.66 12.11
C HIS A 108 32.55 16.18 12.37
N LEU A 109 32.19 16.97 11.36
CA LEU A 109 32.06 18.43 11.48
C LEU A 109 30.99 18.81 12.50
N PHE A 110 29.86 18.12 12.53
CA PHE A 110 28.81 18.38 13.50
C PHE A 110 29.24 18.03 14.93
N LEU A 111 29.95 16.91 15.13
CA LEU A 111 30.55 16.57 16.43
C LEU A 111 31.53 17.64 16.90
N LYS A 112 32.40 18.12 16.00
CA LYS A 112 33.30 19.24 16.27
C LYS A 112 32.51 20.51 16.64
N PHE A 113 31.48 20.84 15.88
CA PHE A 113 30.62 22.00 16.13
C PHE A 113 29.96 21.94 17.52
N ILE A 114 29.45 20.78 17.93
CA ILE A 114 28.89 20.60 19.29
C ILE A 114 29.96 20.84 20.35
N LEU A 115 31.16 20.25 20.19
CA LEU A 115 32.26 20.39 21.15
C LEU A 115 32.77 21.83 21.27
N GLU A 116 32.75 22.59 20.18
CA GLU A 116 33.18 24.00 20.15
C GLU A 116 32.09 24.96 20.62
N SER A 117 30.82 24.59 20.44
CA SER A 117 29.66 25.41 20.82
C SER A 117 29.25 25.25 22.28
N SER A 118 29.71 24.19 22.97
CA SER A 118 29.40 23.97 24.38
C SER A 118 30.21 24.91 25.28
N SER A 119 29.63 26.06 25.63
CA SER A 119 30.19 26.99 26.62
C SER A 119 29.89 26.61 28.08
N GLU A 120 29.04 25.60 28.34
CA GLU A 120 28.77 25.08 29.68
C GLU A 120 28.91 23.54 29.76
N PRO A 121 29.74 22.98 30.66
CA PRO A 121 29.91 21.54 30.85
C PRO A 121 28.71 20.79 31.45
N ASN A 122 27.54 21.42 31.56
CA ASN A 122 26.47 20.94 32.44
C ASN A 122 25.04 21.19 31.90
N SER A 123 24.84 21.13 30.58
CA SER A 123 23.48 20.92 30.06
C SER A 123 22.98 19.60 30.65
N HIS A 124 22.00 19.65 31.55
CA HIS A 124 21.37 18.48 32.15
C HIS A 124 21.19 17.40 31.08
N ILE A 125 21.69 16.19 31.33
CA ILE A 125 21.42 15.02 30.47
C ILE A 125 19.89 14.95 30.34
N GLN A 126 19.37 15.32 29.18
CA GLN A 126 17.93 15.24 28.92
C GLN A 126 17.58 13.77 28.77
N ILE A 127 17.02 13.20 29.84
CA ILE A 127 16.48 11.85 29.81
C ILE A 127 15.22 11.87 28.93
N THR A 128 15.17 11.01 27.91
CA THR A 128 14.02 10.85 27.00
C THR A 128 13.10 9.73 27.49
N ASP A 129 12.73 9.74 28.77
CA ASP A 129 11.89 8.73 29.43
C ASP A 129 10.39 8.88 29.17
N SER A 130 9.97 10.02 28.62
CA SER A 130 8.62 10.27 28.11
C SER A 130 8.64 10.74 26.66
N GLU A 131 7.50 10.63 25.97
CA GLU A 131 7.38 11.09 24.58
C GLU A 131 7.60 12.61 24.49
N GLU A 132 7.04 13.38 25.42
CA GLU A 132 7.18 14.85 25.46
C GLU A 132 8.63 15.29 25.65
N LYS A 133 9.39 14.60 26.51
CA LYS A 133 10.81 14.90 26.72
C LYS A 133 11.65 14.53 25.49
N ARG A 134 11.31 13.45 24.79
CA ARG A 134 11.93 13.10 23.51
C ARG A 134 11.64 14.17 22.46
N GLU A 135 10.39 14.64 22.36
CA GLU A 135 10.01 15.70 21.43
C GLU A 135 10.73 17.03 21.74
N GLU A 136 10.88 17.38 23.01
CA GLU A 136 11.63 18.58 23.41
C GLU A 136 13.10 18.45 23.05
N TRP A 137 13.72 17.30 23.31
CA TRP A 137 15.09 17.02 22.90
C TRP A 137 15.28 17.16 21.38
N GLU A 138 14.35 16.64 20.58
CA GLU A 138 14.38 16.75 19.11
C GLU A 138 14.24 18.19 18.64
N LYS A 139 13.42 19.03 19.29
CA LYS A 139 13.31 20.46 18.97
C LYS A 139 14.63 21.19 19.25
N VAL A 140 15.25 20.93 20.40
CA VAL A 140 16.54 21.53 20.77
C VAL A 140 17.62 21.13 19.77
N ILE A 141 17.73 19.84 19.46
CA ILE A 141 18.72 19.35 18.48
C ILE A 141 18.45 19.89 17.08
N HIS A 142 17.19 20.03 16.68
CA HIS A 142 16.83 20.64 15.40
C HIS A 142 17.34 22.09 15.31
N GLN A 143 17.19 22.89 16.36
CA GLN A 143 17.72 24.27 16.40
C GLN A 143 19.24 24.31 16.27
N ILE A 144 19.95 23.40 16.94
CA ILE A 144 21.41 23.27 16.85
C ILE A 144 21.83 22.91 15.41
N LEU A 145 21.11 21.97 14.78
CA LEU A 145 21.36 21.56 13.40
C LEU A 145 21.11 22.70 12.40
N GLN A 146 20.07 23.50 12.59
CA GLN A 146 19.82 24.66 11.74
C GLN A 146 21.00 25.64 11.77
N ASN A 147 21.52 25.95 12.95
CA ASN A 147 22.70 26.81 13.09
C ASN A 147 23.95 26.20 12.43
N PHE A 148 24.15 24.89 12.57
CA PHE A 148 25.25 24.18 11.91
C PHE A 148 25.16 24.26 10.38
N PHE A 149 23.99 23.99 9.80
CA PHE A 149 23.79 23.93 8.35
C PHE A 149 23.87 25.29 7.63
N GLN A 150 23.76 26.41 8.35
CA GLN A 150 23.95 27.75 7.77
C GLN A 150 25.36 27.95 7.19
N ASN A 151 26.39 27.40 7.83
CA ASN A 151 27.80 27.56 7.42
C ASN A 151 28.42 26.26 6.89
N PHE A 152 27.61 25.21 6.70
CA PHE A 152 28.07 23.88 6.33
C PHE A 152 28.92 23.85 5.04
N GLU A 153 28.47 24.49 3.97
CA GLU A 153 29.21 24.47 2.68
C GLU A 153 30.61 25.09 2.80
N ALA A 154 30.75 26.16 3.60
CA ALA A 154 32.05 26.78 3.85
C ALA A 154 32.96 25.87 4.68
N GLN A 155 32.41 25.22 5.73
CA GLN A 155 33.16 24.28 6.57
C GLN A 155 33.62 23.05 5.78
N LEU A 156 32.74 22.48 4.95
CA LEU A 156 33.07 21.33 4.11
C LEU A 156 34.16 21.70 3.09
N SER A 157 34.04 22.86 2.44
CA SER A 157 35.05 23.36 1.49
C SER A 157 36.40 23.60 2.16
N ASP A 158 36.43 24.06 3.41
CA ASP A 158 37.68 24.24 4.17
C ASP A 158 38.35 22.89 4.48
N VAL A 159 37.57 21.89 4.91
CA VAL A 159 38.09 20.53 5.11
C VAL A 159 38.65 19.94 3.82
N GLN A 160 37.93 20.04 2.71
CA GLN A 160 38.39 19.55 1.41
C GLN A 160 39.68 20.27 0.97
N SER A 161 39.79 21.57 1.22
CA SER A 161 41.03 22.34 0.96
C SER A 161 42.19 21.90 1.85
N ASN A 162 41.92 21.59 3.12
CA ASN A 162 42.90 21.05 4.05
C ASN A 162 43.39 19.66 3.63
N ILE A 163 42.49 18.78 3.17
CA ILE A 163 42.85 17.47 2.61
C ILE A 163 43.74 17.64 1.38
N LEU A 164 43.38 18.54 0.46
CA LEU A 164 44.18 18.84 -0.73
C LEU A 164 45.58 19.34 -0.35
N ARG A 165 45.69 20.24 0.63
CA ARG A 165 46.97 20.77 1.11
C ARG A 165 47.85 19.69 1.73
N LEU A 166 47.25 18.75 2.48
CA LEU A 166 47.97 17.61 3.08
C LEU A 166 48.36 16.56 2.04
N GLY A 167 47.51 16.32 1.03
CA GLY A 167 47.77 15.40 -0.08
C GLY A 167 48.81 15.92 -1.09
N GLY A 168 49.08 17.22 -1.09
CA GLY A 168 50.12 17.84 -1.92
C GLY A 168 49.88 17.65 -3.42
N MET A 169 50.83 17.02 -4.13
CA MET A 169 50.73 16.71 -5.56
C MET A 169 50.15 15.32 -5.85
N ASP A 170 49.55 14.65 -4.86
CA ASP A 170 48.84 13.41 -5.11
C ASP A 170 47.76 13.61 -6.17
N THR A 171 47.84 12.80 -7.23
CA THR A 171 47.00 12.98 -8.42
C THR A 171 45.53 12.74 -8.11
N LEU A 172 45.21 11.79 -7.21
CA LEU A 172 43.84 11.49 -6.82
C LEU A 172 43.26 12.63 -5.97
N ALA A 173 44.01 13.15 -5.01
CA ALA A 173 43.59 14.31 -4.21
C ALA A 173 43.32 15.53 -5.10
N GLN A 174 44.17 15.78 -6.10
CA GLN A 174 43.96 16.82 -7.10
C GLN A 174 42.68 16.58 -7.90
N MET A 175 42.48 15.38 -8.45
CA MET A 175 41.28 15.04 -9.24
C MET A 175 39.97 15.18 -8.47
N ILE A 176 39.96 14.84 -7.18
CA ILE A 176 38.73 14.75 -6.37
C ILE A 176 38.40 16.10 -5.71
N TYR A 177 39.39 16.78 -5.13
CA TYR A 177 39.15 17.95 -4.26
C TYR A 177 39.55 19.29 -4.89
N SER A 178 40.36 19.30 -5.96
CA SER A 178 40.72 20.56 -6.62
C SER A 178 39.61 21.04 -7.55
N LYS A 179 39.31 22.34 -7.50
CA LYS A 179 38.45 23.00 -8.50
C LYS A 179 39.15 23.11 -9.86
N GLU A 180 40.48 23.18 -9.85
CA GLU A 180 41.34 23.25 -11.04
C GLU A 180 42.47 22.22 -10.89
N PRO A 181 42.19 20.93 -11.14
CA PRO A 181 43.19 19.89 -10.98
C PRO A 181 44.32 20.08 -12.00
N THR A 182 45.56 20.11 -11.52
CA THR A 182 46.75 20.22 -12.37
C THR A 182 47.19 18.84 -12.84
N LEU A 183 46.52 18.34 -13.89
CA LEU A 183 46.79 17.02 -14.45
C LEU A 183 47.76 17.13 -15.62
N LYS A 184 48.76 16.25 -15.65
CA LYS A 184 49.68 16.13 -16.78
C LYS A 184 48.95 15.51 -17.97
N ASP A 185 49.37 15.87 -19.18
CA ASP A 185 48.94 15.26 -20.45
C ASP A 185 47.46 15.48 -20.86
N LEU A 186 46.76 16.46 -20.27
CA LEU A 186 45.44 16.87 -20.75
C LEU A 186 45.51 17.97 -21.81
N PRO A 187 44.67 17.95 -22.85
CA PRO A 187 44.53 19.06 -23.79
C PRO A 187 44.10 20.33 -23.02
N THR A 188 44.77 21.45 -23.25
CA THR A 188 44.47 22.73 -22.57
C THR A 188 43.51 23.64 -23.35
N SER A 189 43.16 23.26 -24.58
CA SER A 189 42.34 24.07 -25.49
C SER A 189 40.96 23.46 -25.72
N GLY A 190 39.90 24.25 -25.58
CA GLY A 190 38.52 23.86 -25.88
C GLY A 190 37.68 23.60 -24.63
N VAL A 191 36.39 23.96 -24.69
CA VAL A 191 35.47 23.98 -23.53
C VAL A 191 35.35 22.59 -22.89
N PHE A 192 35.28 21.53 -23.68
CA PHE A 192 35.18 20.14 -23.18
C PHE A 192 36.44 19.61 -22.52
N ASN A 193 37.59 20.30 -22.64
CA ASN A 193 38.83 19.88 -22.00
C ASN A 193 39.05 20.55 -20.64
N LEU A 194 38.14 21.43 -20.22
CA LEU A 194 38.15 22.02 -18.88
C LEU A 194 37.68 20.98 -17.86
N PRO A 195 38.45 20.70 -16.79
CA PRO A 195 38.04 19.76 -15.74
C PRO A 195 36.68 20.08 -15.13
N LEU A 196 36.32 21.37 -15.07
CA LEU A 196 35.02 21.84 -14.58
C LEU A 196 33.84 21.22 -15.34
N MET A 197 33.98 20.93 -16.64
CA MET A 197 32.91 20.29 -17.46
C MET A 197 32.65 18.84 -17.08
N TRP A 198 33.63 18.18 -16.47
CA TRP A 198 33.56 16.78 -16.05
C TRP A 198 33.36 16.64 -14.54
N ARG A 199 33.08 17.74 -13.86
CA ARG A 199 32.76 17.72 -12.44
C ARG A 199 31.50 16.89 -12.23
N PHE A 200 31.59 15.90 -11.37
CA PHE A 200 30.43 15.12 -10.98
C PHE A 200 29.47 16.00 -10.17
N GLU A 201 28.21 16.03 -10.59
CA GLU A 201 27.12 16.63 -9.81
C GLU A 201 26.12 15.54 -9.42
N GLN A 202 25.83 15.45 -8.13
CA GLN A 202 24.84 14.52 -7.61
C GLN A 202 23.47 14.88 -8.17
N ARG A 203 22.72 13.87 -8.63
CA ARG A 203 21.32 14.06 -9.04
C ARG A 203 20.51 14.58 -7.86
N MET A 204 19.72 15.64 -8.10
CA MET A 204 18.76 16.15 -7.12
C MET A 204 17.75 15.07 -6.73
N THR A 205 17.41 15.00 -5.44
CA THR A 205 16.37 14.13 -4.89
C THR A 205 15.32 14.96 -4.15
N ILE A 206 14.17 14.35 -3.80
CA ILE A 206 13.12 15.01 -3.01
C ILE A 206 13.67 15.46 -1.66
N GLN A 207 14.52 14.66 -1.02
CA GLN A 207 15.08 14.98 0.29
C GLN A 207 16.11 16.09 0.21
N CYS A 208 16.91 16.13 -0.87
CA CYS A 208 17.80 17.25 -1.16
C CYS A 208 17.01 18.54 -1.35
N PHE A 209 15.92 18.48 -2.12
CA PHE A 209 15.06 19.63 -2.32
C PHE A 209 14.37 20.11 -1.04
N SER A 210 13.85 19.18 -0.22
CA SER A 210 13.31 19.49 1.11
C SER A 210 14.36 20.11 2.02
N HIS A 211 15.60 19.58 2.00
CA HIS A 211 16.70 20.13 2.79
C HIS A 211 17.05 21.57 2.37
N LEU A 212 17.05 21.87 1.07
CA LEU A 212 17.30 23.23 0.56
C LEU A 212 16.24 24.24 1.04
N ILE A 213 14.96 23.83 1.09
CA ILE A 213 13.87 24.68 1.63
C ILE A 213 14.10 24.96 3.12
N GLU A 214 14.48 23.93 3.89
CA GLU A 214 14.77 24.07 5.33
C GLU A 214 16.01 24.95 5.57
N GLN A 215 17.10 24.73 4.83
CA GLN A 215 18.35 25.50 4.98
C GLN A 215 18.18 26.99 4.67
N LYS A 216 17.24 27.32 3.77
CA LYS A 216 16.94 28.71 3.39
C LYS A 216 15.88 29.37 4.27
N ASP A 217 15.37 28.67 5.30
CA ASP A 217 14.27 29.13 6.16
C ASP A 217 12.99 29.50 5.38
N GLU A 218 12.78 28.83 4.24
CA GLU A 218 11.66 29.12 3.32
C GLU A 218 10.42 28.26 3.60
N ARG A 219 10.49 27.34 4.56
CA ARG A 219 9.40 26.39 4.88
C ARG A 219 8.07 27.08 5.14
N ASN A 220 8.08 28.22 5.84
CA ASN A 220 6.86 28.98 6.14
C ASN A 220 6.28 29.66 4.88
N ASN A 221 7.15 30.12 3.97
CA ASN A 221 6.75 30.79 2.72
C ASN A 221 6.17 29.82 1.68
N VAL A 222 6.68 28.58 1.67
CA VAL A 222 6.25 27.49 0.77
C VAL A 222 5.73 26.27 1.54
N HIS A 223 4.88 26.51 2.55
CA HIS A 223 4.35 25.45 3.41
C HIS A 223 3.61 24.33 2.67
N ARG A 224 2.96 24.65 1.53
CA ARG A 224 2.23 23.63 0.75
C ARG A 224 3.23 22.75 0.03
N LEU A 225 4.25 23.34 -0.60
CA LEU A 225 5.35 22.58 -1.19
C LEU A 225 6.04 21.69 -0.16
N ALA A 226 6.33 22.22 1.03
CA ALA A 226 6.96 21.45 2.09
C ALA A 226 6.11 20.22 2.50
N GLU A 227 4.81 20.38 2.67
CA GLU A 227 3.90 19.26 3.00
C GLU A 227 3.73 18.28 1.82
N LEU A 228 3.75 18.77 0.56
CA LEU A 228 3.71 17.92 -0.63
C LEU A 228 5.00 17.08 -0.78
N LEU A 229 6.17 17.67 -0.54
CA LEU A 229 7.45 16.95 -0.57
C LEU A 229 7.55 15.95 0.58
N LYS A 230 7.05 16.33 1.75
CA LYS A 230 6.97 15.43 2.91
C LYS A 230 6.18 14.18 2.55
N SER A 231 4.98 14.30 1.97
CA SER A 231 4.13 13.15 1.65
C SER A 231 4.25 12.68 0.19
N HIS A 232 5.41 12.84 -0.44
CA HIS A 232 5.62 12.51 -1.84
C HIS A 232 5.31 11.03 -2.16
N ALA A 233 5.70 10.10 -1.29
CA ALA A 233 5.42 8.67 -1.46
C ALA A 233 3.90 8.41 -1.48
N ASP A 234 3.16 8.96 -0.53
CA ASP A 234 1.70 8.84 -0.45
C ASP A 234 1.02 9.42 -1.70
N ILE A 235 1.48 10.59 -2.18
CA ILE A 235 0.97 11.23 -3.39
C ILE A 235 1.20 10.34 -4.62
N GLY A 236 2.40 9.76 -4.75
CA GLY A 236 2.74 8.87 -5.86
C GLY A 236 1.85 7.63 -5.95
N HIS A 237 1.29 7.16 -4.83
CA HIS A 237 0.38 6.01 -4.79
C HIS A 237 -1.04 6.32 -5.28
N ILE A 238 -1.49 7.58 -5.23
CA ILE A 238 -2.86 7.99 -5.64
C ILE A 238 -3.16 7.58 -7.09
N ARG A 239 -2.15 7.60 -7.96
CA ARG A 239 -2.28 7.23 -9.38
C ARG A 239 -2.85 5.83 -9.63
N TYR A 240 -2.71 4.94 -8.65
CA TYR A 240 -3.19 3.56 -8.75
C TYR A 240 -4.69 3.40 -8.42
N LEU A 241 -5.34 4.44 -7.90
CA LEU A 241 -6.75 4.38 -7.50
C LEU A 241 -7.70 3.84 -8.60
N PRO A 242 -7.63 4.29 -9.87
CA PRO A 242 -8.50 3.75 -10.92
C PRO A 242 -8.32 2.25 -11.14
N GLN A 243 -7.08 1.76 -11.08
CA GLN A 243 -6.76 0.35 -11.31
C GLN A 243 -7.26 -0.52 -10.16
N VAL A 244 -7.11 -0.07 -8.90
CA VAL A 244 -7.64 -0.77 -7.74
C VAL A 244 -9.17 -0.82 -7.76
N LEU A 245 -9.84 0.28 -8.12
CA LEU A 245 -11.30 0.31 -8.25
C LEU A 245 -11.80 -0.59 -9.38
N SER A 246 -11.11 -0.61 -10.52
CA SER A 246 -11.43 -1.53 -11.62
C SER A 246 -11.30 -3.00 -11.20
N LEU A 247 -10.23 -3.35 -10.46
CA LEU A 247 -10.06 -4.68 -9.90
C LEU A 247 -11.20 -5.04 -8.94
N GLN A 248 -11.54 -4.14 -8.01
CA GLN A 248 -12.65 -4.35 -7.07
C GLN A 248 -13.97 -4.61 -7.79
N GLN A 249 -14.28 -3.81 -8.82
CA GLN A 249 -15.50 -3.99 -9.60
C GLN A 249 -15.53 -5.36 -10.29
N LYS A 250 -14.42 -5.79 -10.90
CA LYS A 250 -14.31 -7.13 -11.50
C LYS A 250 -14.48 -8.24 -10.47
N MET A 251 -13.89 -8.10 -9.28
CA MET A 251 -14.06 -9.07 -8.19
C MET A 251 -15.51 -9.11 -7.70
N MET A 252 -16.17 -7.96 -7.56
CA MET A 252 -17.58 -7.92 -7.19
C MET A 252 -18.46 -8.64 -8.21
N CYS A 253 -18.26 -8.38 -9.51
CA CYS A 253 -19.00 -9.07 -10.57
C CYS A 253 -18.74 -10.59 -10.57
N TYR A 254 -17.50 -11.01 -10.32
CA TYR A 254 -17.15 -12.43 -10.26
C TYR A 254 -17.83 -13.14 -9.08
N PHE A 255 -17.82 -12.51 -7.90
CA PHE A 255 -18.31 -13.11 -6.66
C PHE A 255 -19.80 -12.87 -6.37
N GLU A 256 -20.52 -12.10 -7.20
CA GLU A 256 -21.92 -11.71 -6.99
C GLU A 256 -22.85 -12.91 -6.71
N ASN A 257 -22.61 -14.05 -7.34
CA ASN A 257 -23.45 -15.25 -7.22
C ASN A 257 -22.69 -16.49 -6.71
N LEU A 258 -21.50 -16.32 -6.13
CA LEU A 258 -20.66 -17.44 -5.70
C LEU A 258 -20.65 -17.62 -4.18
N TYR A 259 -20.53 -18.88 -3.75
CA TYR A 259 -20.39 -19.20 -2.34
C TYR A 259 -18.97 -18.90 -1.84
N LEU A 260 -18.81 -17.76 -1.14
CA LEU A 260 -17.51 -17.23 -0.73
C LEU A 260 -16.66 -18.19 0.11
N ARG A 261 -17.27 -19.08 0.91
CA ARG A 261 -16.52 -19.99 1.79
C ARG A 261 -15.62 -20.94 0.99
N GLY A 262 -15.97 -21.29 -0.25
CA GLY A 262 -15.12 -22.09 -1.13
C GLY A 262 -13.80 -21.40 -1.50
N TYR A 263 -13.72 -20.08 -1.31
CA TYR A 263 -12.59 -19.25 -1.74
C TYR A 263 -11.77 -18.69 -0.57
N SER A 264 -12.09 -19.04 0.69
CA SER A 264 -11.44 -18.46 1.87
C SER A 264 -9.94 -18.77 1.95
N ASN A 265 -9.51 -19.89 1.38
CA ASN A 265 -8.14 -20.37 1.41
C ASN A 265 -7.50 -20.43 0.01
N VAL A 266 -8.04 -19.69 -0.97
CA VAL A 266 -7.54 -19.71 -2.35
C VAL A 266 -6.50 -18.60 -2.56
N PRO A 267 -5.23 -18.96 -2.86
CA PRO A 267 -4.20 -17.97 -3.19
C PRO A 267 -4.52 -17.23 -4.49
N ILE A 268 -4.12 -15.96 -4.58
CA ILE A 268 -4.32 -15.12 -5.77
C ILE A 268 -3.76 -15.79 -7.04
N ASN A 269 -2.58 -16.42 -6.93
CA ASN A 269 -1.92 -17.07 -8.06
C ASN A 269 -2.67 -18.31 -8.56
N THR A 270 -3.33 -19.04 -7.66
CA THR A 270 -4.15 -20.22 -8.00
C THR A 270 -5.42 -19.73 -8.70
N PHE A 271 -6.13 -18.78 -8.09
CA PHE A 271 -7.30 -18.17 -8.69
C PHE A 271 -7.03 -17.64 -10.11
N ARG A 272 -5.91 -16.93 -10.27
CA ARG A 272 -5.47 -16.39 -11.57
C ARG A 272 -5.37 -17.47 -12.64
N LYS A 273 -4.77 -18.63 -12.33
CA LYS A 273 -4.55 -19.70 -13.32
C LYS A 273 -5.85 -20.39 -13.72
N GLU A 274 -6.79 -20.48 -12.80
CA GLU A 274 -7.99 -21.31 -12.96
C GLU A 274 -9.21 -20.51 -13.44
N ASN A 275 -9.28 -19.20 -13.13
CA ASN A 275 -10.52 -18.42 -13.27
C ASN A 275 -10.37 -17.14 -14.09
N VAL A 276 -9.14 -16.71 -14.43
CA VAL A 276 -8.91 -15.48 -15.21
C VAL A 276 -8.61 -15.85 -16.66
N ALA A 277 -9.35 -15.24 -17.60
CA ALA A 277 -9.17 -15.48 -19.03
C ALA A 277 -7.80 -14.99 -19.53
N ASP A 278 -7.23 -15.68 -20.53
CA ASP A 278 -5.87 -15.41 -21.04
C ASP A 278 -5.60 -13.94 -21.39
N HIS A 279 -6.57 -13.28 -22.02
CA HIS A 279 -6.47 -11.88 -22.43
C HIS A 279 -6.46 -10.89 -21.25
N GLU A 280 -6.91 -11.29 -20.06
CA GLU A 280 -6.94 -10.46 -18.84
C GLU A 280 -5.83 -10.80 -17.84
N LEU A 281 -5.09 -11.90 -18.04
CA LEU A 281 -4.08 -12.40 -17.11
C LEU A 281 -3.03 -11.35 -16.72
N GLN A 282 -2.57 -10.58 -17.71
CA GLN A 282 -1.57 -9.54 -17.49
C GLN A 282 -2.14 -8.41 -16.62
N THR A 283 -3.29 -7.85 -17.00
CA THR A 283 -3.94 -6.76 -16.27
C THR A 283 -4.34 -7.17 -14.86
N PHE A 284 -4.83 -8.40 -14.66
CA PHE A 284 -5.12 -8.93 -13.34
C PHE A 284 -3.85 -9.04 -12.49
N SER A 285 -2.78 -9.60 -13.05
CA SER A 285 -1.49 -9.76 -12.35
C SER A 285 -0.91 -8.41 -11.95
N GLU A 286 -0.90 -7.42 -12.85
CA GLU A 286 -0.45 -6.07 -12.56
C GLU A 286 -1.26 -5.42 -11.43
N SER A 287 -2.59 -5.58 -11.47
CA SER A 287 -3.49 -5.01 -10.45
C SER A 287 -3.29 -5.67 -9.09
N ALA A 288 -3.07 -6.99 -9.06
CA ALA A 288 -2.76 -7.72 -7.83
C ALA A 288 -1.40 -7.30 -7.23
N GLU A 289 -0.37 -7.13 -8.07
CA GLU A 289 0.94 -6.63 -7.61
C GLU A 289 0.87 -5.20 -7.08
N ILE A 290 0.03 -4.35 -7.67
CA ILE A 290 -0.25 -3.01 -7.13
C ILE A 290 -0.92 -3.07 -5.77
N VAL A 291 -1.89 -3.96 -5.57
CA VAL A 291 -2.52 -4.16 -4.26
C VAL A 291 -1.48 -4.60 -3.23
N LYS A 292 -0.58 -5.53 -3.58
CA LYS A 292 0.52 -5.95 -2.69
C LYS A 292 1.47 -4.79 -2.36
N LEU A 293 1.86 -4.00 -3.36
CA LEU A 293 2.70 -2.82 -3.19
C LEU A 293 2.08 -1.83 -2.20
N LEU A 294 0.80 -1.51 -2.39
CA LEU A 294 0.06 -0.59 -1.54
C LEU A 294 -0.15 -1.16 -0.13
N TRP A 295 -0.41 -2.46 -0.01
CA TRP A 295 -0.53 -3.13 1.27
C TRP A 295 0.77 -3.06 2.08
N LYS A 296 1.90 -3.36 1.43
CA LYS A 296 3.23 -3.23 2.01
C LYS A 296 3.50 -1.80 2.48
N HIS A 297 3.13 -0.80 1.68
CA HIS A 297 3.24 0.61 2.06
C HIS A 297 2.44 0.92 3.34
N LEU A 298 1.16 0.54 3.39
CA LEU A 298 0.30 0.78 4.55
C LEU A 298 0.83 0.12 5.83
N LYS A 299 1.41 -1.08 5.72
CA LYS A 299 2.08 -1.74 6.84
C LYS A 299 3.31 -0.97 7.29
N SER A 300 4.12 -0.48 6.34
CA SER A 300 5.34 0.26 6.65
C SER A 300 5.09 1.58 7.39
N ILE A 301 3.98 2.26 7.10
CA ILE A 301 3.56 3.50 7.79
C ILE A 301 2.70 3.23 9.03
N ASN A 302 2.48 1.96 9.39
CA ASN A 302 1.62 1.53 10.50
C ASN A 302 0.25 2.23 10.46
N TYR A 303 -0.44 2.14 9.30
CA TYR A 303 -1.69 2.85 9.07
C TYR A 303 -2.73 2.55 10.16
N SER A 304 -3.31 3.61 10.73
CA SER A 304 -4.11 3.51 11.96
C SER A 304 -5.40 2.71 11.83
N GLN A 305 -5.93 2.54 10.62
CA GLN A 305 -7.16 1.78 10.36
C GLN A 305 -6.92 0.27 10.20
N LEU A 306 -5.69 -0.21 10.36
CA LEU A 306 -5.37 -1.65 10.31
C LEU A 306 -5.80 -2.36 11.60
N SER A 307 -6.64 -3.38 11.48
CA SER A 307 -7.00 -4.27 12.59
C SER A 307 -5.79 -5.13 13.02
N ALA A 308 -5.82 -5.67 14.25
CA ALA A 308 -4.74 -6.52 14.76
C ALA A 308 -4.45 -7.72 13.84
N GLU A 309 -5.49 -8.40 13.37
CA GLU A 309 -5.38 -9.54 12.44
C GLU A 309 -4.71 -9.16 11.12
N LEU A 310 -5.00 -7.97 10.59
CA LEU A 310 -4.44 -7.51 9.33
C LEU A 310 -2.99 -7.05 9.46
N LYS A 311 -2.55 -6.58 10.63
CA LYS A 311 -1.15 -6.20 10.86
C LYS A 311 -0.21 -7.40 10.70
N GLU A 312 -0.65 -8.59 11.08
CA GLU A 312 0.12 -9.84 10.95
C GLU A 312 0.15 -10.37 9.51
N LYS A 313 -0.79 -9.96 8.65
CA LYS A 313 -0.91 -10.47 7.28
C LYS A 313 0.06 -9.79 6.32
N ASP A 314 1.05 -10.53 5.83
CA ASP A 314 2.05 -10.07 4.84
C ASP A 314 1.45 -9.87 3.44
N GLU A 315 2.07 -9.03 2.60
CA GLU A 315 1.66 -8.84 1.20
C GLU A 315 1.70 -10.14 0.38
N ASN A 316 2.57 -11.08 0.74
CA ASN A 316 2.68 -12.38 0.06
C ASN A 316 1.62 -13.39 0.51
N ASN A 317 0.94 -13.11 1.62
CA ASN A 317 -0.09 -13.97 2.22
C ASN A 317 -1.51 -13.53 1.86
N LEU A 318 -1.65 -12.61 0.89
CA LEU A 318 -2.95 -12.17 0.40
C LEU A 318 -3.64 -13.29 -0.40
N MET A 319 -4.90 -13.53 -0.06
CA MET A 319 -5.81 -14.48 -0.69
C MET A 319 -6.77 -13.74 -1.64
N ILE A 320 -7.51 -14.49 -2.46
CA ILE A 320 -8.40 -13.87 -3.45
C ILE A 320 -9.50 -13.00 -2.80
N LEU A 321 -10.04 -13.40 -1.66
CA LEU A 321 -11.07 -12.64 -0.96
C LEU A 321 -10.57 -11.32 -0.36
N ASP A 322 -9.25 -11.14 -0.21
CA ASP A 322 -8.68 -9.84 0.19
C ASP A 322 -8.82 -8.78 -0.92
N LEU A 323 -8.99 -9.24 -2.17
CA LEU A 323 -9.21 -8.39 -3.34
C LEU A 323 -10.68 -7.96 -3.51
N LEU A 324 -11.60 -8.62 -2.80
CA LEU A 324 -13.03 -8.29 -2.80
C LEU A 324 -13.29 -7.18 -1.76
N PRO A 325 -13.97 -6.07 -2.10
CA PRO A 325 -14.10 -4.91 -1.23
C PRO A 325 -15.16 -5.12 -0.14
N THR A 326 -14.94 -6.04 0.80
CA THR A 326 -15.77 -6.17 2.00
C THR A 326 -15.36 -5.14 3.07
N LYS A 327 -16.20 -4.93 4.09
CA LYS A 327 -16.02 -3.89 5.12
C LYS A 327 -14.62 -3.85 5.76
N HIS A 328 -13.98 -5.01 5.91
CA HIS A 328 -12.66 -5.16 6.54
C HIS A 328 -11.61 -5.78 5.61
N SER A 329 -11.83 -5.75 4.30
CA SER A 329 -10.88 -6.27 3.32
C SER A 329 -9.67 -5.34 3.13
N VAL A 330 -8.55 -5.93 2.71
CA VAL A 330 -7.32 -5.22 2.33
C VAL A 330 -7.59 -4.17 1.27
N THR A 331 -8.27 -4.54 0.18
CA THR A 331 -8.57 -3.60 -0.91
C THR A 331 -9.50 -2.47 -0.47
N ARG A 332 -10.48 -2.71 0.42
CA ARG A 332 -11.31 -1.63 0.98
C ARG A 332 -10.47 -0.61 1.75
N ILE A 333 -9.57 -1.07 2.61
CA ILE A 333 -8.66 -0.20 3.37
C ILE A 333 -7.77 0.60 2.41
N ILE A 334 -7.19 -0.05 1.41
CA ILE A 334 -6.37 0.61 0.38
C ILE A 334 -7.16 1.71 -0.33
N THR A 335 -8.36 1.41 -0.84
CA THR A 335 -9.17 2.43 -1.54
C THR A 335 -9.59 3.59 -0.64
N ASN A 336 -9.91 3.32 0.63
CA ASN A 336 -10.20 4.37 1.60
C ASN A 336 -8.98 5.27 1.81
N TYR A 337 -7.81 4.68 2.04
CA TYR A 337 -6.55 5.42 2.17
C TYR A 337 -6.27 6.28 0.94
N LEU A 338 -6.31 5.71 -0.27
CA LEU A 338 -6.00 6.45 -1.51
C LEU A 338 -6.94 7.65 -1.71
N VAL A 339 -8.24 7.47 -1.46
CA VAL A 339 -9.24 8.54 -1.56
C VAL A 339 -9.03 9.61 -0.48
N GLN A 340 -8.79 9.19 0.76
CA GLN A 340 -8.50 10.12 1.86
C GLN A 340 -7.24 10.94 1.59
N THR A 341 -6.19 10.30 1.08
CA THR A 341 -4.93 10.95 0.69
C THR A 341 -5.15 11.94 -0.44
N GLN A 342 -5.88 11.58 -1.50
CA GLN A 342 -6.26 12.52 -2.57
C GLN A 342 -7.01 13.73 -2.01
N ASN A 343 -8.05 13.48 -1.20
CA ASN A 343 -8.87 14.55 -0.65
C ASN A 343 -8.06 15.47 0.28
N LYS A 344 -7.13 14.92 1.09
CA LYS A 344 -6.22 15.68 1.94
C LYS A 344 -5.43 16.71 1.11
N PHE A 345 -4.80 16.28 0.01
CA PHE A 345 -3.96 17.17 -0.79
C PHE A 345 -4.75 18.16 -1.66
N ILE A 346 -5.97 17.80 -2.08
CA ILE A 346 -6.88 18.74 -2.72
C ILE A 346 -7.27 19.83 -1.72
N GLN A 347 -7.65 19.48 -0.48
CA GLN A 347 -7.99 20.46 0.55
C GLN A 347 -6.80 21.32 0.98
N LEU A 348 -5.59 20.76 1.02
CA LEU A 348 -4.36 21.50 1.30
C LEU A 348 -4.10 22.60 0.25
N THR A 349 -4.42 22.32 -1.03
CA THR A 349 -4.10 23.20 -2.16
C THR A 349 -5.24 24.14 -2.52
N ASP A 350 -6.49 23.70 -2.36
CA ASP A 350 -7.73 24.46 -2.57
C ASP A 350 -8.73 24.16 -1.45
N PRO A 351 -8.64 24.87 -0.30
CA PRO A 351 -9.54 24.65 0.84
C PRO A 351 -11.01 24.93 0.53
N THR A 352 -11.29 25.69 -0.54
CA THR A 352 -12.64 26.06 -0.99
C THR A 352 -13.21 25.09 -2.03
N ALA A 353 -12.51 24.00 -2.33
CA ALA A 353 -12.97 23.01 -3.30
C ALA A 353 -14.24 22.29 -2.82
N ASP A 354 -15.41 22.70 -3.31
CA ASP A 354 -16.72 22.04 -3.08
C ASP A 354 -17.10 21.05 -4.22
N ARG A 355 -16.10 20.58 -4.97
CA ARG A 355 -16.31 19.77 -6.18
C ARG A 355 -16.38 18.29 -5.86
N GLY A 356 -17.42 17.88 -5.16
CA GLY A 356 -17.64 16.50 -4.74
C GLY A 356 -18.12 15.58 -5.88
N ILE A 357 -17.42 14.48 -6.14
CA ILE A 357 -17.87 13.41 -7.05
C ILE A 357 -18.04 12.08 -6.31
N THR A 358 -18.83 11.18 -6.89
CA THR A 358 -18.96 9.79 -6.42
C THR A 358 -17.86 8.90 -7.00
N ALA A 359 -17.60 7.74 -6.38
CA ALA A 359 -16.59 6.79 -6.86
C ALA A 359 -16.96 6.18 -8.22
N SER A 360 -18.25 6.06 -8.55
CA SER A 360 -18.73 5.57 -9.85
C SER A 360 -18.54 6.57 -10.99
N GLU A 361 -18.47 7.88 -10.68
CA GLU A 361 -18.20 8.95 -11.64
C GLU A 361 -16.69 9.19 -11.87
N LEU A 362 -15.83 8.45 -11.17
CA LEU A 362 -14.40 8.63 -11.23
C LEU A 362 -13.86 8.33 -12.63
N LYS A 363 -13.13 9.30 -13.20
CA LYS A 363 -12.39 9.17 -14.45
C LYS A 363 -10.90 9.28 -14.16
N PRO A 364 -10.00 8.72 -14.99
CA PRO A 364 -8.56 8.87 -14.82
C PRO A 364 -8.10 10.34 -14.68
N SER A 365 -8.77 11.27 -15.37
CA SER A 365 -8.49 12.71 -15.29
C SER A 365 -8.80 13.34 -13.92
N HIS A 366 -9.67 12.73 -13.11
CA HIS A 366 -10.03 13.19 -11.77
C HIS A 366 -9.00 12.79 -10.70
N VAL A 367 -8.07 11.89 -11.03
CA VAL A 367 -7.06 11.38 -10.10
C VAL A 367 -5.76 12.18 -10.22
N ILE A 368 -5.03 12.29 -9.11
CA ILE A 368 -3.67 12.84 -9.11
C ILE A 368 -2.72 11.76 -9.66
N THR A 369 -2.11 12.02 -10.81
CA THR A 369 -1.30 11.04 -11.55
C THR A 369 0.20 11.31 -11.52
N CYS A 370 0.68 12.21 -10.66
CA CYS A 370 2.09 12.57 -10.63
C CYS A 370 2.98 11.48 -10.04
N VAL A 371 4.23 11.45 -10.49
CA VAL A 371 5.35 10.70 -9.92
C VAL A 371 6.30 11.73 -9.32
N PRO A 372 6.20 12.08 -8.02
CA PRO A 372 6.91 13.22 -7.44
C PRO A 372 8.43 13.23 -7.70
N GLU A 373 9.09 12.08 -7.62
CA GLU A 373 10.53 11.92 -7.85
C GLU A 373 10.95 12.23 -9.29
N GLN A 374 10.00 12.29 -10.23
CA GLN A 374 10.24 12.70 -11.61
C GLN A 374 9.64 14.08 -11.85
N ASP A 375 8.36 14.25 -11.57
CA ASP A 375 7.59 15.43 -11.91
C ASP A 375 7.97 16.65 -11.07
N PHE A 376 8.04 16.51 -9.74
CA PHE A 376 8.35 17.65 -8.86
C PHE A 376 9.80 18.05 -9.05
N LEU A 377 10.71 17.09 -9.19
CA LEU A 377 12.12 17.36 -9.41
C LEU A 377 12.38 18.01 -10.77
N THR A 378 11.67 17.60 -11.82
CA THR A 378 11.79 18.26 -13.13
C THR A 378 11.36 19.72 -13.05
N ILE A 379 10.26 20.02 -12.36
CA ILE A 379 9.79 21.39 -12.12
C ILE A 379 10.78 22.15 -11.22
N ALA A 380 11.30 21.53 -10.17
CA ALA A 380 12.29 22.15 -9.31
C ALA A 380 13.52 22.57 -10.10
N ILE A 381 14.13 21.63 -10.84
CA ILE A 381 15.34 21.86 -11.64
C ILE A 381 15.14 22.95 -12.69
N SER A 382 13.96 23.03 -13.33
CA SER A 382 13.69 24.09 -14.32
C SER A 382 13.52 25.49 -13.73
N ASN A 383 13.38 25.61 -12.40
CA ASN A 383 13.20 26.87 -11.68
C ASN A 383 14.36 27.18 -10.70
N ILE A 384 15.47 26.44 -10.84
CA ILE A 384 16.73 26.76 -10.18
C ILE A 384 17.54 27.61 -11.16
N ASP A 385 17.81 28.86 -10.78
CA ASP A 385 18.59 29.77 -11.63
C ASP A 385 20.04 29.30 -11.77
N HIS A 386 20.72 29.81 -12.79
CA HIS A 386 22.15 29.60 -12.94
C HIS A 386 22.91 30.05 -11.69
N VAL A 387 23.90 29.23 -11.32
CA VAL A 387 24.84 29.54 -10.26
C VAL A 387 25.57 30.85 -10.57
N VAL A 388 25.42 31.84 -9.68
CA VAL A 388 26.14 33.11 -9.75
C VAL A 388 27.36 33.03 -8.84
N TYR A 389 28.51 33.44 -9.36
CA TYR A 389 29.75 33.60 -8.60
C TYR A 389 29.99 35.09 -8.38
N GLU A 390 29.62 35.58 -7.20
CA GLU A 390 29.95 36.94 -6.74
C GLU A 390 30.89 36.84 -5.54
N ASP A 391 31.98 37.61 -5.54
CA ASP A 391 32.95 37.69 -4.44
C ASP A 391 33.52 36.34 -3.96
N GLY A 392 33.71 35.39 -4.88
CA GLY A 392 34.22 34.04 -4.56
C GLY A 392 33.22 33.13 -3.83
N LYS A 393 31.97 33.60 -3.63
CA LYS A 393 30.88 32.80 -3.09
C LYS A 393 29.95 32.34 -4.21
N GLN A 394 29.66 31.04 -4.21
CA GLN A 394 28.68 30.44 -5.09
C GLN A 394 27.29 30.68 -4.50
N SER A 395 26.43 31.42 -5.20
CA SER A 395 25.02 31.56 -4.84
C SER A 395 24.14 30.98 -5.95
N THR A 396 23.13 30.22 -5.55
CA THR A 396 22.10 29.71 -6.45
C THR A 396 20.79 30.34 -6.01
N ASN A 397 20.08 30.98 -6.95
CA ASN A 397 18.77 31.52 -6.67
C ASN A 397 17.71 30.43 -6.88
N TYR A 398 16.90 30.19 -5.85
CA TYR A 398 15.88 29.15 -5.84
C TYR A 398 14.51 29.82 -5.83
N ASN A 399 13.76 29.68 -6.92
CA ASN A 399 12.40 30.22 -6.98
C ASN A 399 11.38 29.21 -6.44
N PHE A 400 11.47 28.90 -5.14
CA PHE A 400 10.61 27.92 -4.49
C PHE A 400 9.12 28.26 -4.64
N LYS A 401 8.76 29.55 -4.68
CA LYS A 401 7.36 29.96 -4.82
C LYS A 401 6.78 29.65 -6.19
N THR A 402 7.56 29.86 -7.25
CA THR A 402 7.16 29.45 -8.60
C THR A 402 7.08 27.92 -8.70
N VAL A 403 7.99 27.18 -8.07
CA VAL A 403 7.91 25.71 -8.02
C VAL A 403 6.62 25.25 -7.32
N GLU A 404 6.30 25.79 -6.15
CA GLU A 404 5.06 25.50 -5.43
C GLU A 404 3.83 25.74 -6.32
N THR A 405 3.78 26.90 -6.98
CA THR A 405 2.66 27.29 -7.84
C THR A 405 2.52 26.34 -9.04
N GLN A 406 3.61 26.05 -9.75
CA GLN A 406 3.60 25.17 -10.92
C GLN A 406 3.21 23.73 -10.57
N ILE A 407 3.67 23.20 -9.44
CA ILE A 407 3.29 21.87 -8.97
C ILE A 407 1.78 21.82 -8.65
N ILE A 408 1.28 22.82 -7.91
CA ILE A 408 -0.14 22.90 -7.54
C ILE A 408 -1.01 22.99 -8.79
N ASP A 409 -0.70 23.94 -9.68
CA ASP A 409 -1.49 24.20 -10.89
C ASP A 409 -1.52 23.01 -11.85
N ARG A 410 -0.42 22.27 -11.95
CA ARG A 410 -0.32 21.14 -12.87
C ARG A 410 -1.02 19.88 -12.37
N PHE A 411 -0.94 19.59 -11.07
CA PHE A 411 -1.33 18.26 -10.55
C PHE A 411 -2.55 18.26 -9.64
N PHE A 412 -2.83 19.37 -8.94
CA PHE A 412 -3.85 19.43 -7.89
C PHE A 412 -5.01 20.34 -8.26
N THR A 413 -4.74 21.44 -8.96
CA THR A 413 -5.76 22.39 -9.38
C THR A 413 -6.84 21.72 -10.24
N GLN A 414 -8.10 22.05 -9.96
CA GLN A 414 -9.30 21.47 -10.59
C GLN A 414 -9.60 19.98 -10.30
N LYS A 415 -8.84 19.30 -9.44
CA LYS A 415 -9.16 17.93 -9.03
C LYS A 415 -10.36 17.89 -8.09
N PRO A 416 -11.30 16.94 -8.24
CA PRO A 416 -12.48 16.84 -7.39
C PRO A 416 -12.22 16.08 -6.09
N VAL A 417 -13.02 16.38 -5.07
CA VAL A 417 -13.05 15.62 -3.81
C VAL A 417 -13.94 14.38 -4.02
N ILE A 418 -13.43 13.20 -3.68
CA ILE A 418 -14.16 11.93 -3.87
C ILE A 418 -14.91 11.58 -2.59
N LYS A 419 -16.20 11.28 -2.69
CA LYS A 419 -17.03 10.89 -1.53
C LYS A 419 -16.69 9.47 -1.07
N VAL A 420 -16.03 9.35 0.09
CA VAL A 420 -15.63 8.06 0.70
C VAL A 420 -16.82 7.10 0.90
N THR A 421 -18.01 7.64 1.20
CA THR A 421 -19.24 6.86 1.40
C THR A 421 -19.72 6.15 0.14
N THR A 422 -19.26 6.57 -1.04
CA THR A 422 -19.67 6.01 -2.33
C THR A 422 -18.71 4.95 -2.86
N LEU A 423 -17.63 4.65 -2.12
CA LEU A 423 -16.66 3.63 -2.51
C LEU A 423 -17.31 2.24 -2.57
N PRO A 424 -16.93 1.37 -3.54
CA PRO A 424 -17.49 0.04 -3.69
C PRO A 424 -17.43 -0.76 -2.38
N LEU A 425 -18.55 -1.41 -2.05
CA LEU A 425 -18.68 -2.31 -0.91
C LEU A 425 -19.43 -3.55 -1.37
N PHE A 426 -18.82 -4.71 -1.19
CA PHE A 426 -19.47 -5.99 -1.42
C PHE A 426 -20.21 -6.42 -0.15
N GLU A 427 -21.54 -6.45 -0.20
CA GLU A 427 -22.40 -7.00 0.85
C GLU A 427 -22.91 -8.36 0.40
N TYR A 428 -22.60 -9.40 1.17
CA TYR A 428 -23.05 -10.76 0.88
C TYR A 428 -24.51 -10.91 1.30
N ASP A 429 -25.42 -10.76 0.35
CA ASP A 429 -26.86 -10.79 0.63
C ASP A 429 -27.55 -12.00 0.00
N THR A 430 -27.31 -13.17 0.58
CA THR A 430 -28.07 -14.38 0.21
C THR A 430 -29.54 -14.29 0.62
N GLY A 431 -29.89 -13.44 1.60
CA GLY A 431 -31.22 -13.39 2.20
C GLY A 431 -32.21 -12.55 1.39
N THR A 432 -31.78 -11.39 0.92
CA THR A 432 -32.64 -10.45 0.18
C THR A 432 -32.78 -10.87 -1.27
N THR A 433 -31.80 -11.54 -1.89
CA THR A 433 -31.94 -12.06 -3.26
C THR A 433 -32.96 -13.19 -3.34
N LEU A 434 -32.95 -14.14 -2.38
CA LEU A 434 -33.99 -15.18 -2.30
C LEU A 434 -35.35 -14.58 -1.92
N ARG A 435 -35.39 -13.64 -0.98
CA ARG A 435 -36.65 -12.99 -0.55
C ARG A 435 -37.25 -12.10 -1.64
N ALA A 436 -36.42 -11.39 -2.41
CA ALA A 436 -36.82 -10.58 -3.56
C ALA A 436 -37.24 -11.46 -4.75
N PHE A 437 -36.53 -12.57 -5.00
CA PHE A 437 -36.96 -13.58 -5.95
C PHE A 437 -38.35 -14.10 -5.55
N PHE A 438 -38.49 -14.63 -4.33
CA PHE A 438 -39.77 -15.15 -3.85
C PHE A 438 -40.87 -14.09 -3.83
N SER A 439 -40.61 -12.82 -3.48
CA SER A 439 -41.65 -11.78 -3.56
C SER A 439 -42.07 -11.44 -5.00
N THR A 440 -41.18 -11.62 -5.98
CA THR A 440 -41.46 -11.39 -7.40
C THR A 440 -42.22 -12.57 -8.03
N VAL A 441 -42.02 -13.79 -7.52
CA VAL A 441 -42.73 -14.99 -7.98
C VAL A 441 -43.96 -15.31 -7.12
N GLN A 442 -44.14 -14.66 -5.96
CA GLN A 442 -45.21 -14.96 -4.98
C GLN A 442 -46.61 -14.90 -5.59
N ASP A 443 -46.88 -13.90 -6.44
CA ASP A 443 -48.18 -13.73 -7.10
C ASP A 443 -48.42 -14.75 -8.23
N LYS A 444 -47.38 -15.51 -8.62
CA LYS A 444 -47.41 -16.52 -9.70
C LYS A 444 -47.35 -17.96 -9.17
N LEU A 445 -47.29 -18.15 -7.85
CA LEU A 445 -47.15 -19.45 -7.21
C LEU A 445 -48.48 -19.86 -6.57
N GLU A 446 -48.97 -21.06 -6.88
CA GLU A 446 -50.15 -21.63 -6.21
C GLU A 446 -49.75 -22.38 -4.91
N PRO A 447 -50.68 -22.59 -3.95
CA PRO A 447 -50.42 -23.40 -2.76
C PRO A 447 -50.44 -24.91 -3.03
N LEU A 448 -49.66 -25.70 -2.29
CA LEU A 448 -49.61 -27.18 -2.41
C LEU A 448 -50.96 -27.81 -2.06
N LYS A 449 -51.42 -28.77 -2.87
CA LYS A 449 -52.58 -29.60 -2.52
C LYS A 449 -52.24 -30.47 -1.30
N SER A 450 -53.23 -30.70 -0.44
CA SER A 450 -53.05 -31.42 0.84
C SER A 450 -52.47 -32.83 0.70
N ASN A 451 -52.73 -33.51 -0.41
CA ASN A 451 -52.22 -34.87 -0.67
C ASN A 451 -50.72 -34.86 -1.00
N ASP A 452 -50.27 -33.93 -1.84
CA ASP A 452 -48.86 -33.80 -2.23
C ASP A 452 -48.02 -33.32 -1.04
N ARG A 453 -48.57 -32.40 -0.24
CA ARG A 453 -47.96 -32.01 1.04
C ARG A 453 -47.77 -33.21 1.96
N ASN A 454 -48.76 -34.10 2.05
CA ASN A 454 -48.66 -35.29 2.89
C ASN A 454 -47.72 -36.35 2.30
N CYS A 455 -47.62 -36.46 0.97
CA CYS A 455 -46.70 -37.36 0.28
C CYS A 455 -45.24 -36.91 0.48
N ILE A 456 -44.95 -35.64 0.21
CA ILE A 456 -43.64 -35.01 0.43
C ILE A 456 -43.26 -35.10 1.92
N MET A 457 -44.18 -34.79 2.84
CA MET A 457 -43.91 -34.91 4.28
C MET A 457 -43.65 -36.36 4.73
N ASN A 458 -44.23 -37.35 4.06
CA ASN A 458 -43.98 -38.76 4.34
C ASN A 458 -42.66 -39.25 3.75
N GLU A 459 -42.28 -38.82 2.54
CA GLU A 459 -40.94 -39.05 1.98
C GLU A 459 -39.86 -38.39 2.84
N PHE A 460 -40.08 -37.15 3.29
CA PHE A 460 -39.18 -36.47 4.22
C PHE A 460 -39.09 -37.17 5.58
N ARG A 461 -40.18 -37.72 6.10
CA ARG A 461 -40.13 -38.56 7.31
C ARG A 461 -39.32 -39.83 7.10
N PHE A 462 -39.35 -40.40 5.90
CA PHE A 462 -38.53 -41.54 5.53
C PHE A 462 -37.04 -41.14 5.42
N PHE A 463 -36.75 -40.04 4.74
CA PHE A 463 -35.40 -39.49 4.58
C PHE A 463 -34.78 -39.05 5.91
N LYS A 464 -35.58 -38.47 6.82
CA LYS A 464 -35.20 -38.14 8.20
C LYS A 464 -34.94 -39.38 9.04
N ARG A 465 -35.56 -40.52 8.71
CA ARG A 465 -35.29 -41.80 9.37
C ARG A 465 -33.95 -42.41 8.92
N ASP A 466 -33.59 -42.22 7.65
CA ASP A 466 -32.31 -42.68 7.10
C ASP A 466 -31.13 -41.76 7.45
N LEU A 467 -31.33 -40.45 7.48
CA LEU A 467 -30.31 -39.48 7.90
C LEU A 467 -30.06 -39.47 9.41
N ARG A 468 -30.96 -40.04 10.24
CA ARG A 468 -30.68 -40.22 11.68
C ARG A 468 -29.50 -41.16 11.95
N ASN A 469 -29.07 -41.92 10.93
CA ASN A 469 -27.87 -42.77 10.97
C ASN A 469 -26.61 -42.09 10.41
N SER A 470 -26.68 -40.81 9.98
CA SER A 470 -25.54 -40.03 9.48
C SER A 470 -25.40 -38.73 10.27
N PHE A 471 -24.25 -38.54 10.92
CA PHE A 471 -24.05 -37.62 12.05
C PHE A 471 -23.99 -36.11 11.72
N TYR A 472 -24.33 -35.67 10.50
CA TYR A 472 -24.12 -34.27 10.10
C TYR A 472 -25.23 -33.76 9.18
N SER A 473 -26.29 -33.15 9.74
CA SER A 473 -27.17 -32.24 9.00
C SER A 473 -28.31 -31.75 9.90
N THR A 474 -28.10 -30.72 10.72
CA THR A 474 -29.20 -30.06 11.46
C THR A 474 -29.55 -28.68 10.88
N ASP A 475 -28.60 -28.00 10.23
CA ASP A 475 -28.81 -26.62 9.75
C ASP A 475 -29.37 -26.51 8.33
N ARG A 476 -29.24 -27.54 7.48
CA ARG A 476 -29.82 -27.56 6.11
C ARG A 476 -31.32 -27.89 6.11
N TYR A 477 -31.86 -28.42 7.22
CA TYR A 477 -33.26 -28.85 7.32
C TYR A 477 -34.25 -27.68 7.37
N TRP A 478 -33.91 -26.57 8.02
CA TRP A 478 -34.82 -25.44 8.21
C TRP A 478 -35.05 -24.62 6.95
N VAL A 479 -34.04 -24.51 6.08
CA VAL A 479 -34.13 -23.74 4.83
C VAL A 479 -35.05 -24.43 3.82
N PHE A 480 -35.00 -25.77 3.75
CA PHE A 480 -35.85 -26.53 2.83
C PHE A 480 -37.30 -26.66 3.33
N GLU A 481 -37.51 -26.81 4.65
CA GLU A 481 -38.86 -26.80 5.26
C GLU A 481 -39.59 -25.46 5.00
N ALA A 482 -38.85 -24.35 4.96
CA ALA A 482 -39.38 -23.03 4.62
C ALA A 482 -39.71 -22.86 3.12
N VAL A 483 -38.96 -23.51 2.22
CA VAL A 483 -39.17 -23.43 0.76
C VAL A 483 -40.33 -24.32 0.29
N VAL A 484 -40.44 -25.53 0.85
CA VAL A 484 -41.54 -26.47 0.55
C VAL A 484 -42.88 -25.98 1.09
N SER A 485 -42.90 -25.28 2.23
CA SER A 485 -44.14 -24.68 2.75
C SER A 485 -44.70 -23.56 1.85
N CYS A 486 -43.89 -23.02 0.93
CA CYS A 486 -44.21 -21.82 0.13
C CYS A 486 -44.53 -22.07 -1.35
N THR A 487 -44.33 -23.28 -1.90
CA THR A 487 -44.45 -23.50 -3.35
C THR A 487 -45.20 -24.77 -3.67
N GLY A 488 -46.40 -24.66 -4.26
CA GLY A 488 -47.18 -25.80 -4.68
C GLY A 488 -47.69 -25.73 -6.10
N ALA A 489 -47.51 -26.83 -6.82
CA ALA A 489 -48.12 -26.99 -8.13
C ALA A 489 -48.37 -28.47 -8.41
N GLU A 490 -49.53 -28.77 -9.00
CA GLU A 490 -49.61 -29.83 -10.02
C GLU A 490 -50.72 -29.55 -11.05
N ALA A 491 -50.37 -29.84 -12.30
CA ALA A 491 -51.08 -29.56 -13.55
C ALA A 491 -52.25 -30.53 -13.84
N HIS A 492 -53.26 -30.04 -14.56
CA HIS A 492 -54.33 -30.87 -15.10
C HIS A 492 -54.24 -30.99 -16.63
N GLY A 493 -54.34 -32.23 -17.13
CA GLY A 493 -54.99 -32.54 -18.41
C GLY A 493 -54.15 -33.22 -19.48
N LEU A 494 -54.11 -34.56 -19.47
CA LEU A 494 -53.90 -35.37 -20.67
C LEU A 494 -55.26 -35.94 -21.11
N PRO A 495 -55.67 -35.82 -22.40
CA PRO A 495 -56.74 -36.65 -22.93
C PRO A 495 -56.20 -37.97 -23.49
N GLU A 496 -57.01 -39.01 -23.33
CA GLU A 496 -56.82 -40.42 -23.71
C GLU A 496 -56.39 -40.64 -25.18
N GLU A 497 -55.49 -41.61 -25.36
CA GLU A 497 -55.19 -42.24 -26.65
C GLU A 497 -56.38 -43.05 -27.18
N ARG A 498 -56.64 -42.95 -28.49
CA ARG A 498 -57.21 -44.02 -29.32
C ARG A 498 -56.49 -44.08 -30.68
N PRO A 499 -56.45 -45.26 -31.32
CA PRO A 499 -55.29 -45.70 -32.09
C PRO A 499 -55.29 -45.27 -33.55
N GLU A 500 -54.07 -45.21 -34.09
CA GLU A 500 -53.71 -44.90 -35.48
C GLU A 500 -54.46 -45.73 -36.53
N THR A 501 -54.83 -45.07 -37.64
CA THR A 501 -54.84 -45.66 -38.98
C THR A 501 -54.42 -44.62 -40.03
N GLY A 502 -53.38 -44.95 -40.82
CA GLY A 502 -53.34 -44.57 -42.25
C GLY A 502 -52.39 -43.44 -42.72
N ARG A 503 -51.17 -43.84 -43.14
CA ARG A 503 -50.47 -43.58 -44.43
C ARG A 503 -50.38 -42.17 -45.08
N GLN A 504 -49.15 -41.94 -45.59
CA GLN A 504 -48.70 -41.21 -46.83
C GLN A 504 -48.54 -39.67 -46.73
N SER A 505 -47.31 -39.12 -46.68
CA SER A 505 -46.25 -38.93 -47.72
C SER A 505 -46.39 -37.65 -48.55
N ALA A 506 -45.42 -36.73 -48.48
CA ALA A 506 -44.67 -36.13 -49.60
C ALA A 506 -44.05 -34.75 -49.25
N ASP A 507 -42.89 -34.52 -49.86
CA ASP A 507 -41.98 -33.36 -49.84
C ASP A 507 -42.62 -32.01 -50.23
N THR A 508 -41.98 -30.88 -49.90
CA THR A 508 -41.44 -29.86 -50.84
C THR A 508 -40.76 -28.68 -50.09
N GLU A 509 -39.70 -28.17 -50.72
CA GLU A 509 -38.76 -27.11 -50.35
C GLU A 509 -39.30 -25.67 -50.22
N LEU A 510 -38.60 -24.90 -49.36
CA LEU A 510 -38.13 -23.50 -49.45
C LEU A 510 -38.98 -22.43 -50.18
N THR A 511 -39.41 -21.39 -49.43
CA THR A 511 -39.06 -19.97 -49.68
C THR A 511 -39.56 -19.03 -48.57
N GLY A 512 -38.67 -18.17 -48.04
CA GLY A 512 -38.87 -16.72 -47.91
C GLY A 512 -39.87 -16.12 -46.89
N ALA A 513 -39.29 -15.44 -45.89
CA ALA A 513 -39.70 -14.16 -45.28
C ALA A 513 -40.51 -14.14 -43.96
N GLU A 514 -40.11 -13.14 -43.15
CA GLU A 514 -40.75 -12.53 -41.97
C GLU A 514 -40.53 -13.18 -40.59
N ILE A 515 -39.62 -12.57 -39.83
CA ILE A 515 -39.41 -12.78 -38.40
C ILE A 515 -40.52 -12.03 -37.65
N GLN A 516 -41.49 -12.77 -37.12
CA GLN A 516 -42.33 -12.38 -35.98
C GLN A 516 -41.94 -13.22 -34.75
N PRO A 517 -42.09 -12.69 -33.52
CA PRO A 517 -41.57 -13.33 -32.32
C PRO A 517 -42.47 -14.49 -31.90
N GLY A 518 -42.00 -15.72 -32.12
CA GLY A 518 -42.64 -16.96 -31.69
C GLY A 518 -42.02 -17.52 -30.41
N GLU A 519 -42.87 -17.66 -29.39
CA GLU A 519 -42.97 -18.79 -28.46
C GLU A 519 -41.72 -19.20 -27.65
N ALA A 520 -41.67 -18.72 -26.41
CA ALA A 520 -40.88 -19.34 -25.35
C ALA A 520 -41.47 -20.73 -25.02
N HIS A 521 -40.71 -21.79 -25.27
CA HIS A 521 -40.99 -23.11 -24.72
C HIS A 521 -41.06 -23.02 -23.19
N SER A 522 -42.15 -23.52 -22.62
CA SER A 522 -42.36 -23.63 -21.17
C SER A 522 -41.41 -24.67 -20.59
N VAL A 523 -40.29 -24.23 -20.03
CA VAL A 523 -39.43 -25.07 -19.19
C VAL A 523 -40.10 -25.18 -17.82
N SER A 524 -40.43 -26.41 -17.41
CA SER A 524 -40.94 -26.72 -16.08
C SER A 524 -39.94 -26.28 -15.01
N VAL A 525 -40.37 -25.42 -14.07
CA VAL A 525 -39.60 -24.97 -12.91
C VAL A 525 -39.17 -26.16 -12.03
N GLY A 526 -39.93 -27.27 -12.07
CA GLY A 526 -39.55 -28.51 -11.40
C GLY A 526 -38.27 -29.15 -11.96
N ASN A 527 -38.01 -29.01 -13.27
CA ASN A 527 -36.79 -29.55 -13.89
C ASN A 527 -35.56 -28.70 -13.54
N VAL A 528 -35.69 -27.38 -13.41
CA VAL A 528 -34.56 -26.48 -13.09
C VAL A 528 -34.14 -26.64 -11.62
N ILE A 529 -35.09 -26.80 -10.69
CA ILE A 529 -34.80 -27.02 -9.26
C ILE A 529 -34.25 -28.43 -9.03
N SER A 530 -34.79 -29.44 -9.74
CA SER A 530 -34.29 -30.82 -9.67
C SER A 530 -32.88 -30.92 -10.25
N GLU A 531 -32.62 -30.35 -11.43
CA GLU A 531 -31.29 -30.35 -12.03
C GLU A 531 -30.28 -29.63 -11.13
N THR A 532 -30.56 -28.41 -10.65
CA THR A 532 -29.61 -27.63 -9.84
C THR A 532 -29.25 -28.31 -8.51
N VAL A 533 -30.22 -28.97 -7.86
CA VAL A 533 -29.98 -29.72 -6.61
C VAL A 533 -29.26 -31.03 -6.89
N ILE A 534 -29.51 -31.66 -8.05
CA ILE A 534 -28.83 -32.89 -8.47
C ILE A 534 -27.39 -32.60 -8.93
N THR A 535 -27.10 -31.50 -9.67
CA THR A 535 -25.72 -31.10 -10.02
C THR A 535 -24.92 -30.72 -8.79
N ALA A 536 -25.51 -29.98 -7.84
CA ALA A 536 -24.85 -29.67 -6.57
C ALA A 536 -24.52 -30.93 -5.75
N HIS A 537 -25.37 -31.96 -5.81
CA HIS A 537 -25.09 -33.27 -5.19
C HIS A 537 -24.09 -34.13 -5.97
N ARG A 538 -24.02 -33.99 -7.31
CA ARG A 538 -23.11 -34.76 -8.17
C ARG A 538 -21.67 -34.24 -8.09
N ASP A 539 -21.49 -32.92 -8.04
CA ASP A 539 -20.17 -32.30 -7.88
C ASP A 539 -19.57 -32.53 -6.48
N GLU A 540 -20.40 -32.53 -5.42
CA GLU A 540 -19.94 -32.89 -4.06
C GLU A 540 -19.62 -34.39 -3.93
N SER A 541 -20.35 -35.28 -4.61
CA SER A 541 -20.07 -36.72 -4.57
C SER A 541 -18.82 -37.11 -5.39
N GLU A 542 -18.56 -36.48 -6.54
CA GLU A 542 -17.33 -36.72 -7.30
C GLU A 542 -16.07 -36.20 -6.58
N SER A 543 -16.16 -35.08 -5.83
CA SER A 543 -15.03 -34.61 -5.00
C SER A 543 -14.74 -35.54 -3.80
N LEU A 544 -15.78 -36.13 -3.20
CA LEU A 544 -15.66 -37.10 -2.09
C LEU A 544 -15.17 -38.49 -2.55
N TYR A 545 -15.40 -38.86 -3.81
CA TYR A 545 -14.84 -40.10 -4.37
C TYR A 545 -13.38 -39.95 -4.83
N HIS A 546 -12.95 -38.76 -5.26
CA HIS A 546 -11.55 -38.54 -5.62
C HIS A 546 -10.61 -38.48 -4.40
N ASP A 547 -11.10 -38.00 -3.25
CA ASP A 547 -10.29 -37.88 -2.02
C ASP A 547 -10.14 -39.23 -1.26
N ARG A 548 -10.98 -40.24 -1.57
CA ARG A 548 -10.84 -41.61 -1.03
C ARG A 548 -9.96 -42.54 -1.88
N GLY A 549 -9.53 -42.11 -3.07
CA GLY A 549 -8.68 -42.91 -3.97
C GLY A 549 -7.17 -42.79 -3.71
N SER A 550 -6.71 -41.80 -2.92
CA SER A 550 -5.27 -41.54 -2.69
C SER A 550 -4.76 -42.00 -1.32
N GLN A 551 -5.56 -42.72 -0.55
CA GLN A 551 -5.13 -43.36 0.70
C GLN A 551 -5.51 -44.85 0.69
N PHE A 552 -4.96 -45.62 -0.25
CA PHE A 552 -4.68 -47.06 -0.13
C PHE A 552 -4.04 -47.56 -1.44
N SER A 553 -2.75 -47.27 -1.62
CA SER A 553 -1.73 -48.16 -2.21
C SER A 553 -0.35 -47.57 -2.02
#